data_AF-A0A349YIV6-F1
#
_entry.id   AF-A0A349YIV6-F1
#
_cell.length_a   1.000
_cell.length_b   1.000
_cell.length_c   1.000
_cell.angle_alpha   90.00
_cell.angle_beta   90.00
_cell.angle_gamma   90.00
#
_symmetry.space_group_name_H-M   'P 1'
#
loop_
_entity.id
_entity.type
_entity.pdbx_description
1 polymer ?
#
loop_
_entity_poly.entity_id
_entity_poly.type
_entity_poly.pdbx_seq_one_letter_code
_entity_poly.pdbx_strand_id
1 'polypeptide(L)'
;MNESILKTIKKLIGCAEDYTQFDVDIILHINTAFSTLNHLGVGPQNGYRISDESNTWDEFETDPTKLGLIKDYIYLKVKLLFDPPSSSSFLENAEKQLKEMEWRLYMMYDPITLDEEEDDEDDV
;
A
#
# COMPACT_ATOMS: atom_id res chain seq x y z
N MET A 1 -15.90 -14.71 -0.68
CA MET A 1 -15.65 -13.97 -1.93
C MET A 1 -14.43 -13.14 -1.66
N ASN A 2 -13.35 -13.40 -2.39
CA ASN A 2 -12.12 -12.62 -2.25
C ASN A 2 -12.39 -11.22 -2.79
N GLU A 3 -11.94 -10.20 -2.07
CA GLU A 3 -12.21 -8.81 -2.42
C GLU A 3 -11.26 -8.33 -3.53
N SER A 4 -11.81 -7.87 -4.65
CA SER A 4 -11.05 -7.40 -5.81
C SER A 4 -10.35 -6.06 -5.52
N ILE A 5 -9.06 -5.99 -5.80
CA ILE A 5 -8.23 -4.79 -5.58
C ILE A 5 -8.77 -3.63 -6.41
N LEU A 6 -8.98 -3.85 -7.71
CA LEU A 6 -9.45 -2.82 -8.63
C LEU A 6 -10.81 -2.26 -8.21
N LYS A 7 -11.76 -3.14 -7.89
CA LYS A 7 -13.12 -2.71 -7.48
C LYS A 7 -13.10 -1.92 -6.18
N THR A 8 -12.30 -2.35 -5.19
CA THR A 8 -12.12 -1.59 -3.94
C THR A 8 -11.60 -0.18 -4.21
N ILE A 9 -10.54 -0.05 -5.01
CA ILE A 9 -9.95 1.27 -5.28
C ILE A 9 -10.89 2.15 -6.11
N LYS A 10 -11.55 1.60 -7.13
CA LYS A 10 -12.59 2.31 -7.91
C LYS A 10 -13.67 2.88 -7.01
N LYS A 11 -14.19 2.07 -6.09
CA LYS A 11 -15.19 2.49 -5.11
C LYS A 11 -14.70 3.62 -4.22
N LEU A 12 -13.46 3.55 -3.73
CA LEU A 12 -12.89 4.56 -2.83
C LEU A 12 -12.62 5.91 -3.51
N ILE A 13 -12.26 5.91 -4.80
CA ILE A 13 -12.09 7.15 -5.58
C ILE A 13 -13.43 7.70 -6.12
N GLY A 14 -14.54 6.97 -5.95
CA GLY A 14 -15.87 7.38 -6.42
C GLY A 14 -16.15 7.04 -7.89
N CYS A 15 -15.40 6.11 -8.48
CA CYS A 15 -15.66 5.58 -9.83
C CYS A 15 -16.67 4.42 -9.75
N ALA A 16 -17.65 4.42 -10.67
CA ALA A 16 -18.61 3.33 -10.75
C ALA A 16 -17.92 2.03 -11.19
N GLU A 17 -18.32 0.89 -10.60
CA GLU A 17 -17.66 -0.40 -10.85
C GLU A 17 -17.75 -0.83 -12.33
N ASP A 18 -18.86 -0.53 -12.99
CA ASP A 18 -19.14 -0.82 -14.39
C ASP A 18 -18.48 0.15 -15.38
N TYR A 19 -17.88 1.24 -14.89
CA TYR A 19 -17.21 2.22 -15.72
C TYR A 19 -15.75 1.83 -15.96
N THR A 20 -15.46 1.22 -17.10
CA THR A 20 -14.15 0.60 -17.38
C THR A 20 -13.13 1.51 -18.09
N GLN A 21 -13.54 2.72 -18.49
CA GLN A 21 -12.70 3.61 -19.30
C GLN A 21 -11.38 4.01 -18.61
N PHE A 22 -11.37 4.03 -17.28
CA PHE A 22 -10.19 4.37 -16.47
C PHE A 22 -9.49 3.16 -15.87
N ASP A 23 -9.94 1.93 -16.15
CA ASP A 23 -9.38 0.74 -15.48
C ASP A 23 -7.87 0.62 -15.74
N VAL A 24 -7.43 0.90 -16.95
CA VAL A 24 -6.00 0.86 -17.33
C VAL A 24 -5.18 1.86 -16.51
N ASP A 25 -5.67 3.10 -16.36
CA ASP A 25 -4.97 4.17 -15.63
C ASP A 25 -4.94 3.86 -14.13
N ILE A 26 -6.07 3.40 -13.58
CA ILE A 26 -6.18 3.03 -12.16
C ILE A 26 -5.27 1.83 -11.86
N ILE A 27 -5.24 0.80 -12.71
CA ILE A 27 -4.33 -0.34 -12.59
C ILE A 27 -2.87 0.12 -12.60
N LEU A 28 -2.51 1.04 -13.49
CA LEU A 28 -1.15 1.58 -13.57
C LEU A 28 -0.75 2.28 -12.25
N HIS A 29 -1.63 3.11 -11.69
CA HIS A 29 -1.38 3.80 -10.42
C HIS A 29 -1.34 2.84 -9.23
N ILE A 30 -2.19 1.83 -9.19
CA ILE A 30 -2.16 0.77 -8.18
C ILE A 30 -0.82 0.03 -8.23
N ASN A 31 -0.37 -0.37 -9.42
CA ASN A 31 0.91 -1.07 -9.60
C ASN A 31 2.11 -0.18 -9.21
N THR A 32 2.01 1.13 -9.41
CA THR A 32 3.02 2.09 -8.94
C THR A 32 3.09 2.12 -7.41
N ALA A 33 1.93 2.10 -6.74
CA ALA A 33 1.86 2.03 -5.28
C ALA A 33 2.45 0.70 -4.76
N PHE A 34 2.09 -0.44 -5.36
CA PHE A 34 2.68 -1.74 -5.00
C PHE A 34 4.19 -1.79 -5.21
N SER A 35 4.71 -1.21 -6.30
CA SER A 35 6.16 -1.13 -6.51
C SER A 35 6.86 -0.32 -5.43
N THR A 36 6.22 0.77 -4.95
CA THR A 36 6.78 1.57 -3.85
C THR A 36 6.80 0.78 -2.54
N LEU A 37 5.71 0.06 -2.22
CA LEU A 37 5.66 -0.82 -1.06
C LEU A 37 6.73 -1.92 -1.13
N ASN A 38 6.89 -2.57 -2.29
CA ASN A 38 7.90 -3.61 -2.46
C ASN A 38 9.34 -3.07 -2.25
N HIS A 39 9.65 -1.86 -2.72
CA HIS A 39 10.94 -1.22 -2.44
C HIS A 39 11.17 -0.93 -0.94
N LEU A 40 10.10 -0.77 -0.16
CA LEU A 40 10.15 -0.65 1.30
C LEU A 40 10.20 -2.02 2.00
N GLY A 41 10.26 -3.14 1.26
CA GLY A 41 10.20 -4.49 1.84
C GLY A 41 8.79 -4.92 2.27
N VAL A 42 7.75 -4.20 1.85
CA VAL A 42 6.35 -4.48 2.18
C VAL A 42 5.72 -5.33 1.06
N GLY A 43 5.14 -6.47 1.44
CA GLY A 43 4.49 -7.43 0.55
C GLY A 43 5.40 -8.56 0.06
N PRO A 44 5.02 -9.27 -1.02
CA PRO A 44 5.77 -10.42 -1.53
C PRO A 44 7.17 -10.06 -2.04
N GLN A 45 8.17 -10.93 -1.82
CA GLN A 45 9.57 -10.68 -2.21
C GLN A 45 9.77 -10.40 -3.72
N ASN A 46 9.03 -11.10 -4.59
CA ASN A 46 9.14 -10.93 -6.05
C ASN A 46 8.34 -9.73 -6.59
N GLY A 47 7.80 -8.90 -5.70
CA GLY A 47 6.84 -7.86 -6.04
C GLY A 47 5.45 -8.41 -6.31
N TYR A 48 4.52 -7.49 -6.54
CA TYR A 48 3.14 -7.80 -6.87
C TYR A 48 2.61 -6.78 -7.87
N ARG A 49 1.74 -7.24 -8.78
CA ARG A 49 1.04 -6.38 -9.73
C ARG A 49 -0.33 -6.98 -10.03
N ILE A 50 -1.28 -6.11 -10.31
CA ILE A 50 -2.59 -6.50 -10.82
C ILE A 50 -2.65 -6.30 -12.33
N SER A 51 -3.44 -7.12 -13.01
CA SER A 51 -3.68 -7.03 -14.45
C SER A 51 -5.15 -6.70 -14.76
N ASP A 52 -6.07 -7.08 -13.88
CA ASP A 52 -7.51 -6.87 -14.05
C ASP A 52 -8.26 -6.99 -12.71
N GLU A 53 -9.59 -7.09 -12.76
CA GLU A 53 -10.45 -7.22 -11.57
C GLU A 53 -10.40 -8.58 -10.86
N SER A 54 -9.80 -9.61 -11.47
CA SER A 54 -9.68 -10.94 -10.85
C SER A 54 -8.66 -10.97 -9.72
N ASN A 55 -7.70 -10.03 -9.71
CA ASN A 55 -6.72 -9.92 -8.65
C ASN A 55 -7.34 -9.43 -7.34
N THR A 56 -7.06 -10.17 -6.28
CA THR A 56 -7.68 -9.98 -4.97
C THR A 56 -6.69 -9.58 -3.88
N TRP A 57 -7.19 -8.96 -2.82
CA TRP A 57 -6.35 -8.50 -1.70
C TRP A 57 -5.63 -9.65 -1.00
N ASP A 58 -6.27 -10.81 -0.91
CA ASP A 58 -5.72 -12.01 -0.27
C ASP A 58 -4.52 -12.59 -1.02
N GLU A 59 -4.34 -12.26 -2.31
CA GLU A 59 -3.14 -12.60 -3.08
C GLU A 59 -1.92 -11.76 -2.66
N PHE A 60 -2.14 -10.59 -2.06
CA PHE A 60 -1.09 -9.67 -1.64
C PHE A 60 -0.77 -9.77 -0.14
N GLU A 61 -1.79 -9.69 0.71
CA GLU A 61 -1.66 -9.70 2.17
C GLU A 61 -2.89 -10.34 2.81
N THR A 62 -2.65 -11.19 3.81
CA THR A 62 -3.71 -11.91 4.54
C THR A 62 -3.89 -11.40 5.97
N ASP A 63 -2.91 -10.68 6.52
CA ASP A 63 -3.04 -10.01 7.82
C ASP A 63 -4.00 -8.81 7.69
N PRO A 64 -5.17 -8.84 8.35
CA PRO A 64 -6.16 -7.77 8.22
C PRO A 64 -5.67 -6.42 8.75
N THR A 65 -4.73 -6.41 9.70
CA THR A 65 -4.16 -5.19 10.28
C THR A 65 -3.27 -4.48 9.26
N LYS A 66 -2.36 -5.24 8.63
CA LYS A 66 -1.49 -4.72 7.57
C LYS A 66 -2.31 -4.32 6.35
N LEU A 67 -3.28 -5.17 5.99
CA LEU A 67 -4.12 -4.97 4.81
C LEU A 67 -4.93 -3.67 4.88
N GLY A 68 -5.46 -3.31 6.05
CA GLY A 68 -6.17 -2.04 6.22
C GLY A 68 -5.29 -0.83 5.86
N LEU A 69 -4.06 -0.81 6.35
CA LEU A 69 -3.11 0.27 6.09
C LEU A 69 -2.61 0.26 4.62
N ILE A 70 -2.39 -0.92 4.04
CA ILE A 70 -2.06 -1.09 2.62
C ILE A 70 -3.16 -0.51 1.73
N LYS A 71 -4.43 -0.80 2.03
CA LYS A 71 -5.58 -0.29 1.27
C LYS A 71 -5.64 1.23 1.31
N ASP A 72 -5.49 1.82 2.49
CA ASP A 72 -5.49 3.28 2.65
C ASP A 72 -4.32 3.94 1.91
N TYR A 73 -3.13 3.35 1.97
CA TYR A 73 -1.95 3.82 1.24
C TYR A 73 -2.20 3.83 -0.27
N ILE A 74 -2.65 2.69 -0.83
CA ILE A 74 -2.89 2.55 -2.27
C ILE A 74 -4.00 3.50 -2.71
N TYR A 75 -5.10 3.58 -1.96
CA TYR A 75 -6.18 4.52 -2.25
C TYR A 75 -5.68 5.96 -2.33
N LEU A 76 -4.97 6.44 -1.30
CA LEU A 76 -4.53 7.83 -1.26
C LEU A 76 -3.53 8.12 -2.37
N LYS A 77 -2.59 7.20 -2.65
CA LYS A 77 -1.62 7.33 -3.74
C LYS A 77 -2.30 7.38 -5.10
N VAL A 78 -3.23 6.46 -5.37
CA VAL A 78 -3.99 6.41 -6.62
C VAL A 78 -4.82 7.68 -6.79
N LYS A 79 -5.51 8.14 -5.73
CA LYS A 79 -6.31 9.36 -5.76
C LYS A 79 -5.48 10.58 -6.16
N LEU A 80 -4.29 10.75 -5.59
CA LEU A 80 -3.42 11.88 -5.91
C LEU A 80 -2.90 11.85 -7.35
N LEU A 81 -2.63 10.66 -7.90
CA LEU A 81 -2.15 10.52 -9.27
C LEU A 81 -3.28 10.66 -10.30
N PHE A 82 -4.46 10.14 -9.98
CA PHE A 82 -5.62 10.10 -10.86
C PHE A 82 -6.35 11.45 -10.92
N ASP A 83 -6.57 12.08 -9.76
CA ASP A 83 -7.24 13.38 -9.63
C ASP A 83 -6.43 14.30 -8.71
N PRO A 84 -5.31 14.86 -9.20
CA PRO A 84 -4.42 15.68 -8.40
C PRO A 84 -5.15 16.96 -7.93
N PRO A 85 -5.23 17.19 -6.61
CA PRO A 85 -5.96 18.32 -6.07
C PRO A 85 -5.22 19.63 -6.34
N SER A 86 -5.96 20.68 -6.70
CA SER A 86 -5.40 22.03 -6.94
C SER A 86 -4.94 22.75 -5.67
N SER A 87 -5.31 22.22 -4.49
CA SER A 87 -4.97 22.81 -3.19
C SER A 87 -3.62 22.30 -2.69
N SER A 88 -2.65 23.22 -2.54
CA SER A 88 -1.32 22.91 -2.02
C SER A 88 -1.33 22.41 -0.58
N SER A 89 -2.23 22.91 0.27
CA SER A 89 -2.34 22.46 1.67
C SER A 89 -2.86 21.02 1.79
N PHE A 90 -3.77 20.62 0.89
CA PHE A 90 -4.21 19.23 0.84
C PHE A 90 -3.09 18.31 0.35
N LEU A 91 -2.35 18.71 -0.69
CA LEU A 91 -1.20 17.95 -1.20
C LEU A 91 -0.16 17.71 -0.09
N GLU A 92 0.23 18.75 0.65
CA GLU A 92 1.20 18.63 1.74
C GLU A 92 0.71 17.70 2.84
N ASN A 93 -0.57 17.77 3.21
CA ASN A 93 -1.16 16.87 4.20
C ASN A 93 -1.17 15.41 3.70
N ALA A 94 -1.58 15.19 2.45
CA ALA A 94 -1.61 13.86 1.86
C ALA A 94 -0.22 13.24 1.76
N GLU A 95 0.79 14.02 1.38
CA GLU A 95 2.19 13.58 1.37
C GLU A 95 2.71 13.20 2.76
N LYS A 96 2.35 13.97 3.81
CA LYS A 96 2.69 13.63 5.19
C LYS A 96 2.04 12.32 5.63
N GLN A 97 0.76 12.12 5.31
CA GLN A 97 0.06 10.88 5.60
C GLN A 97 0.68 9.70 4.87
N LEU A 98 1.03 9.84 3.58
CA LEU A 98 1.71 8.78 2.83
C LEU A 98 3.04 8.39 3.48
N LYS A 99 3.87 9.36 3.86
CA LYS A 99 5.15 9.09 4.54
C LYS A 99 4.96 8.38 5.88
N GLU A 100 3.95 8.78 6.66
CA GLU A 100 3.63 8.12 7.92
C GLU A 100 3.18 6.68 7.70
N MET A 101 2.32 6.43 6.72
CA MET A 101 1.87 5.07 6.36
C MET A 101 3.03 4.20 5.86
N GLU A 102 3.92 4.75 5.02
CA GLU A 102 5.13 4.07 4.55
C GLU A 102 6.02 3.64 5.71
N TRP A 103 6.27 4.54 6.66
CA TRP A 103 7.06 4.21 7.85
C TRP A 103 6.38 3.16 8.73
N ARG A 104 5.07 3.28 8.97
CA ARG A 104 4.31 2.30 9.75
C ARG A 104 4.33 0.91 9.08
N LEU A 105 4.15 0.85 7.76
CA LEU A 105 4.20 -0.41 7.01
C LEU A 105 5.59 -1.02 7.04
N TYR A 106 6.63 -0.21 6.88
CA TYR A 106 8.02 -0.65 7.04
C TYR A 106 8.23 -1.31 8.42
N MET A 107 7.86 -0.62 9.50
CA MET A 107 7.98 -1.14 10.87
C MET A 107 7.14 -2.41 11.13
N MET A 108 6.02 -2.59 10.43
CA MET A 108 5.18 -3.81 10.55
C MET A 108 5.78 -5.03 9.83
N TYR A 109 6.66 -4.81 8.87
CA TYR A 109 7.33 -5.86 8.10
C TYR A 109 8.75 -6.13 8.58
N ASP A 110 9.42 -5.10 9.08
CA ASP A 110 10.78 -5.14 9.63
C ASP A 110 10.78 -4.49 11.03
N PRO A 111 10.22 -5.18 12.04
CA PRO A 111 10.20 -4.65 13.40
C PRO A 111 11.61 -4.62 13.97
N ILE A 112 11.97 -3.52 14.64
CA ILE A 112 13.23 -3.41 15.38
C ILE A 112 13.22 -4.48 16.48
N THR A 113 14.02 -5.52 16.31
CA THR A 113 14.41 -6.41 17.40
C THR A 113 15.57 -5.75 18.11
N LEU A 114 15.38 -5.42 19.39
CA LEU A 114 16.52 -5.19 20.25
C LEU A 114 17.12 -6.57 20.48
N ASP A 115 18.22 -6.86 19.80
CA ASP A 115 19.05 -7.99 20.20
C ASP A 115 19.42 -7.71 21.65
N GLU A 116 18.90 -8.55 22.56
CA GLU A 116 19.42 -8.59 23.93
C GLU A 116 20.91 -8.90 23.74
N GLU A 117 21.78 -7.91 23.93
CA GLU A 117 23.21 -8.17 24.07
C GLU A 117 23.29 -9.25 25.17
N GLU A 118 23.60 -10.49 24.78
CA GLU A 118 24.07 -11.48 25.74
C GLU A 118 25.29 -10.83 26.36
N ASP A 119 25.12 -10.30 27.58
CA ASP A 119 26.20 -9.90 28.44
C ASP A 119 27.11 -11.12 28.51
N ASP A 120 28.21 -11.10 27.76
CA ASP A 120 29.34 -12.02 27.88
C ASP A 120 29.95 -11.81 29.29
N GLU A 121 29.25 -12.22 30.34
CA GLU A 121 29.82 -12.58 31.63
C GLU A 121 30.50 -13.95 31.50
N ASP A 122 31.55 -14.03 30.68
CA ASP A 122 32.48 -15.15 30.68
C ASP A 122 33.89 -14.64 31.04
N ASP A 123 34.19 -14.78 32.33
CA ASP A 123 35.48 -15.19 32.91
C ASP A 123 36.78 -14.60 32.32
N VAL A 124 37.37 -13.58 32.99
CA VAL A 124 38.77 -13.60 33.53
C VAL A 124 38.92 -12.63 34.71
#